data_AF-A0A3B7PUC3-F1
#
_entry.id   AF-A0A3B7PUC3-F1
#
_cell.length_a   1.000
_cell.length_b   1.000
_cell.length_c   1.000
_cell.angle_alpha   90.00
_cell.angle_beta   90.00
_cell.angle_gamma   90.00
#
_symmetry.space_group_name_H-M   'P 1'
#
loop_
_entity.id
_entity.type
_entity.pdbx_description
1 polymer ?
#
loop_
_entity_poly.entity_id
_entity_poly.type
_entity_poly.pdbx_seq_one_letter_code
_entity_poly.pdbx_strand_id
1 'polypeptide(L)'
;MQKNPMIERLIDAQLNFLDRNFAQADTLQSEFLSFYHWFRKQPLQQLWSFEQINALIQKQILQTPASSFLTGQIAEHIKFSLIHPANDSTAIADIIPVLTVDKIAQYVASKSGHRQRLIKAVVNNPAFSAMITQLIQHAIQDYADNSVIAKSVPGVSRFMKMGKSVLENVTDTNLDSAVSRYLQKNILKFSQMSEHVLNQHFDDHKLYHFQANLWHKIKSMPVAVLKNYIEVQDLPETVGLGHEIWDHIRQSDYLKQQVHDGVYAWYIRNQERPFDLLLRDLNIDEALIQQELQDLLNPLMQQLISSQYLRERARAHLELFYYSEEAQRILTQ
;
A
#
# COMPACT_ATOMS: atom_id res chain seq x y z
N MET A 1 -53.18 -21.97 -7.73
CA MET A 1 -53.18 -23.26 -8.48
C MET A 1 -53.54 -24.36 -7.51
N GLN A 2 -54.46 -25.25 -7.87
CA GLN A 2 -54.79 -26.41 -7.03
C GLN A 2 -53.60 -27.38 -7.09
N LYS A 3 -53.01 -27.69 -5.93
CA LYS A 3 -51.86 -28.60 -5.85
C LYS A 3 -52.30 -30.03 -6.17
N ASN A 4 -51.62 -30.70 -7.11
CA ASN A 4 -51.94 -32.08 -7.47
C ASN A 4 -51.29 -33.03 -6.46
N PRO A 5 -52.06 -33.90 -5.76
CA PRO A 5 -51.54 -34.79 -4.72
C PRO A 5 -50.42 -35.74 -5.20
N MET A 6 -50.45 -36.17 -6.46
CA MET A 6 -49.41 -37.02 -7.03
C MET A 6 -48.10 -36.24 -7.22
N ILE A 7 -48.19 -35.01 -7.74
CA ILE A 7 -47.02 -34.13 -7.94
C ILE A 7 -46.36 -33.81 -6.60
N GLU A 8 -47.14 -33.45 -5.58
CA GLU A 8 -46.56 -33.16 -4.25
C GLU A 8 -45.85 -34.38 -3.67
N ARG A 9 -46.40 -35.60 -3.84
CA ARG A 9 -45.73 -36.84 -3.41
C ARG A 9 -44.43 -37.11 -4.17
N LEU A 10 -44.37 -36.80 -5.46
CA LEU A 10 -43.14 -36.94 -6.26
C LEU A 10 -42.07 -35.94 -5.83
N ILE A 11 -42.47 -34.68 -5.60
CA ILE A 11 -41.59 -33.64 -5.06
C ILE A 11 -41.03 -34.09 -3.70
N ASP A 12 -41.89 -34.50 -2.77
CA ASP A 12 -41.44 -34.94 -1.43
C ASP A 12 -40.53 -36.17 -1.49
N ALA A 13 -40.82 -37.14 -2.37
CA ALA A 13 -39.96 -38.31 -2.56
C ALA A 13 -38.57 -37.91 -3.09
N GLN A 14 -38.50 -36.97 -4.03
CA GLN A 14 -37.25 -36.50 -4.61
C GLN A 14 -36.46 -35.64 -3.63
N LEU A 15 -37.12 -34.81 -2.82
CA LEU A 15 -36.48 -34.08 -1.72
C LEU A 15 -35.87 -35.04 -0.69
N ASN A 16 -36.60 -36.08 -0.30
CA ASN A 16 -36.10 -37.10 0.63
C ASN A 16 -34.94 -37.92 0.04
N PHE A 17 -34.86 -38.05 -1.28
CA PHE A 17 -33.70 -38.63 -1.96
C PHE A 17 -32.49 -37.68 -1.88
N LEU A 18 -32.68 -36.40 -2.21
CA LEU A 18 -31.61 -35.39 -2.17
C LEU A 18 -31.07 -35.23 -0.74
N ASP A 19 -31.92 -35.14 0.28
CA ASP A 19 -31.49 -35.02 1.68
C ASP A 19 -30.62 -36.20 2.09
N ARG A 20 -30.99 -37.43 1.71
CA ARG A 20 -30.19 -38.64 2.01
C ARG A 20 -28.86 -38.64 1.26
N ASN A 21 -28.84 -38.16 0.02
CA ASN A 21 -27.64 -38.16 -0.82
C ASN A 21 -26.65 -37.08 -0.39
N PHE A 22 -27.13 -35.89 -0.04
CA PHE A 22 -26.31 -34.80 0.48
C PHE A 22 -25.94 -34.97 1.95
N ALA A 23 -26.69 -35.75 2.75
CA ALA A 23 -26.27 -36.16 4.09
C ALA A 23 -24.97 -36.98 4.10
N GLN A 24 -24.57 -37.53 2.95
CA GLN A 24 -23.24 -38.11 2.78
C GLN A 24 -22.26 -36.98 2.46
N ALA A 25 -21.37 -36.67 3.41
CA ALA A 25 -20.40 -35.58 3.28
C ALA A 25 -19.55 -35.67 1.99
N ASP A 26 -19.24 -36.90 1.56
CA ASP A 26 -18.45 -37.19 0.37
C ASP A 26 -19.14 -36.73 -0.93
N THR A 27 -20.47 -36.79 -1.00
CA THR A 27 -21.22 -36.44 -2.22
C THR A 27 -21.06 -34.96 -2.54
N LEU A 28 -21.30 -34.09 -1.56
CA LEU A 28 -21.26 -32.65 -1.78
C LEU A 28 -19.83 -32.15 -2.02
N GLN A 29 -18.84 -32.79 -1.39
CA GLN A 29 -17.44 -32.55 -1.70
C GLN A 29 -17.09 -32.97 -3.14
N SER A 30 -17.55 -34.15 -3.57
CA SER A 30 -17.28 -34.64 -4.93
C SER A 30 -17.87 -33.73 -6.01
N GLU A 31 -19.06 -33.16 -5.76
CA GLU A 31 -19.69 -32.18 -6.64
C GLU A 31 -18.87 -30.89 -6.72
N PHE A 32 -18.40 -30.37 -5.57
CA PHE A 32 -17.53 -29.19 -5.53
C PHE A 32 -16.21 -29.42 -6.29
N LEU A 33 -15.55 -30.55 -6.05
CA LEU A 33 -14.30 -30.90 -6.74
C LEU A 33 -14.52 -31.07 -8.24
N SER A 34 -15.62 -31.70 -8.65
CA SER A 34 -15.99 -31.86 -10.05
C SER A 34 -16.18 -30.50 -10.73
N PHE A 35 -16.90 -29.58 -10.09
CA PHE A 35 -17.02 -28.20 -10.55
C PHE A 35 -15.65 -27.50 -10.65
N TYR A 36 -14.82 -27.59 -9.61
CA TYR A 36 -13.49 -26.98 -9.59
C TYR A 36 -12.59 -27.49 -10.71
N HIS A 37 -12.58 -28.81 -10.96
CA HIS A 37 -11.81 -29.44 -12.04
C HIS A 37 -12.27 -28.99 -13.43
N TRP A 38 -13.56 -28.72 -13.61
CA TRP A 38 -14.08 -28.14 -14.84
C TRP A 38 -13.70 -26.64 -14.94
N PHE A 39 -13.92 -25.87 -13.88
CA PHE A 39 -13.71 -24.42 -13.83
C PHE A 39 -12.25 -24.05 -14.13
N ARG A 40 -11.28 -24.72 -13.50
CA ARG A 40 -9.85 -24.42 -13.68
C ARG A 40 -9.36 -24.58 -15.13
N LYS A 41 -10.05 -25.38 -15.93
CA LYS A 41 -9.70 -25.61 -17.35
C LYS A 41 -10.24 -24.52 -18.27
N GLN A 42 -11.18 -23.70 -17.80
CA GLN A 42 -11.77 -22.65 -18.61
C GLN A 42 -10.77 -21.48 -18.76
N PRO A 43 -10.56 -20.95 -19.97
CA PRO A 43 -9.90 -19.66 -20.18
C PRO A 43 -10.72 -18.51 -19.57
N LEU A 44 -10.03 -17.48 -19.06
CA LEU A 44 -10.66 -16.30 -18.49
C LEU A 44 -11.75 -15.70 -19.40
N GLN A 45 -11.41 -15.49 -20.68
CA GLN A 45 -12.30 -14.84 -21.65
C GLN A 45 -13.57 -15.63 -22.00
N GLN A 46 -13.60 -16.93 -21.70
CA GLN A 46 -14.80 -17.74 -21.94
C GLN A 46 -15.85 -17.53 -20.84
N LEU A 47 -15.43 -17.14 -19.64
CA LEU A 47 -16.32 -16.95 -18.49
C LEU A 47 -16.62 -15.47 -18.24
N TRP A 48 -15.60 -14.62 -18.27
CA TRP A 48 -15.72 -13.20 -17.96
C TRP A 48 -15.04 -12.33 -18.99
N SER A 49 -15.77 -11.31 -19.45
CA SER A 49 -15.22 -10.29 -20.33
C SER A 49 -14.48 -9.21 -19.53
N PHE A 50 -13.64 -8.45 -20.24
CA PHE A 50 -12.97 -7.28 -19.67
C PHE A 50 -13.98 -6.32 -19.05
N GLU A 51 -15.08 -6.03 -19.74
CA GLU A 51 -16.09 -5.06 -19.32
C GLU A 51 -16.74 -5.49 -18.00
N GLN A 52 -17.02 -6.79 -17.82
CA GLN A 52 -17.60 -7.32 -16.60
C GLN A 52 -16.65 -7.17 -15.40
N ILE A 53 -15.38 -7.54 -15.59
CA ILE A 53 -14.36 -7.46 -14.53
C ILE A 53 -14.09 -6.00 -14.19
N ASN A 54 -13.88 -5.15 -15.20
CA ASN A 54 -13.63 -3.74 -15.00
C ASN A 54 -14.82 -3.04 -14.32
N ALA A 55 -16.06 -3.32 -14.74
CA ALA A 55 -17.24 -2.74 -14.10
C ALA A 55 -17.35 -3.13 -12.62
N LEU A 56 -17.06 -4.38 -12.28
CA LEU A 56 -17.03 -4.84 -10.89
C LEU A 56 -15.95 -4.12 -10.09
N ILE A 57 -14.73 -4.04 -10.60
CA ILE A 57 -13.59 -3.41 -9.92
C ILE A 57 -13.82 -1.91 -9.76
N GLN A 58 -14.31 -1.23 -10.79
CA GLN A 58 -14.69 0.19 -10.72
C GLN A 58 -15.75 0.42 -9.64
N LYS A 59 -16.78 -0.43 -9.60
CA LYS A 59 -17.83 -0.34 -8.58
C LYS A 59 -17.29 -0.57 -7.16
N GLN A 60 -16.49 -1.61 -6.96
CA GLN A 60 -16.03 -2.00 -5.62
C GLN A 60 -14.91 -1.11 -5.08
N ILE A 61 -13.95 -0.72 -5.92
CA ILE A 61 -12.79 0.06 -5.47
C ILE A 61 -13.10 1.56 -5.48
N LEU A 62 -13.85 2.05 -6.49
CA LEU A 62 -14.00 3.49 -6.70
C LEU A 62 -15.34 4.02 -6.23
N GLN A 63 -16.43 3.27 -6.42
CA GLN A 63 -17.78 3.76 -6.12
C GLN A 63 -18.28 3.35 -4.74
N THR A 64 -17.67 2.35 -4.11
CA THR A 64 -18.07 1.86 -2.78
C THR A 64 -17.14 2.45 -1.73
N PRO A 65 -17.62 3.40 -0.90
CA PRO A 65 -16.82 3.93 0.20
C PRO A 65 -16.54 2.85 1.24
N ALA A 66 -15.39 2.92 1.90
CA ALA A 66 -15.14 2.11 3.09
C ALA A 66 -16.16 2.49 4.17
N SER A 67 -16.75 1.49 4.82
CA SER A 67 -17.67 1.75 5.93
C SER A 67 -16.91 2.30 7.14
N SER A 68 -17.57 3.13 7.95
CA SER A 68 -16.99 3.61 9.21
C SER A 68 -16.55 2.46 10.13
N PHE A 69 -17.27 1.34 10.11
CA PHE A 69 -16.89 0.13 10.81
C PHE A 69 -15.56 -0.46 10.31
N LEU A 70 -15.37 -0.56 8.99
CA LEU A 70 -14.11 -1.04 8.40
C LEU A 70 -12.95 -0.10 8.73
N THR A 71 -13.16 1.21 8.62
CA THR A 71 -12.15 2.22 8.98
C THR A 71 -11.76 2.10 10.46
N GLY A 72 -12.73 1.89 11.36
CA GLY A 72 -12.47 1.60 12.77
C GLY A 72 -11.67 0.33 13.00
N GLN A 73 -12.03 -0.77 12.32
CA GLN A 73 -11.30 -2.04 12.38
C GLN A 73 -9.85 -1.92 11.91
N ILE A 74 -9.59 -1.11 10.89
CA ILE A 74 -8.23 -0.81 10.40
C ILE A 74 -7.43 -0.09 11.49
N ALA A 75 -8.01 0.96 12.10
CA ALA A 75 -7.36 1.70 13.18
C ALA A 75 -7.05 0.79 14.38
N GLU A 76 -7.97 -0.11 14.73
CA GLU A 76 -7.80 -1.07 15.81
C GLU A 76 -6.71 -2.11 15.51
N HIS A 77 -6.65 -2.65 14.28
CA HIS A 77 -5.58 -3.57 13.87
C HIS A 77 -4.20 -2.90 13.86
N ILE A 78 -4.11 -1.65 13.39
CA ILE A 78 -2.87 -0.88 13.45
C ILE A 78 -2.45 -0.68 14.91
N LYS A 79 -3.39 -0.27 15.77
CA LYS A 79 -3.16 -0.11 17.21
C LYS A 79 -2.66 -1.41 17.84
N PHE A 80 -3.35 -2.52 17.61
CA PHE A 80 -2.98 -3.84 18.12
C PHE A 80 -1.57 -4.23 17.67
N SER A 81 -1.27 -4.05 16.38
CA SER A 81 0.05 -4.37 15.81
C SER A 81 1.17 -3.52 16.43
N LEU A 82 0.91 -2.24 16.72
CA LEU A 82 1.90 -1.33 17.31
C LEU A 82 2.20 -1.64 18.78
N ILE A 83 1.18 -2.04 19.55
CA ILE A 83 1.33 -2.36 20.98
C ILE A 83 1.63 -3.84 21.26
N HIS A 84 1.76 -4.67 20.21
CA HIS A 84 1.92 -6.10 20.36
C HIS A 84 3.20 -6.45 21.14
N PRO A 85 3.14 -7.29 22.19
CA PRO A 85 4.31 -7.59 23.05
C PRO A 85 5.52 -8.17 22.29
N ALA A 86 5.29 -8.88 21.19
CA ALA A 86 6.37 -9.40 20.35
C ALA A 86 7.28 -8.30 19.78
N ASN A 87 6.81 -7.04 19.70
CA ASN A 87 7.61 -5.92 19.22
C ASN A 87 8.79 -5.59 20.13
N ASP A 88 8.69 -5.92 21.42
CA ASP A 88 9.77 -5.66 22.39
C ASP A 88 10.92 -6.67 22.26
N SER A 89 10.64 -7.90 21.78
CA SER A 89 11.63 -8.97 21.61
C SER A 89 12.06 -9.23 20.16
N THR A 90 11.37 -8.65 19.18
CA THR A 90 11.68 -8.80 17.75
C THR A 90 12.59 -7.66 17.27
N ALA A 91 13.75 -7.98 16.71
CA ALA A 91 14.63 -6.99 16.11
C ALA A 91 14.19 -6.65 14.69
N ILE A 92 14.48 -5.44 14.22
CA ILE A 92 14.18 -5.04 12.82
C ILE A 92 14.82 -6.00 11.80
N ALA A 93 16.01 -6.55 12.11
CA ALA A 93 16.69 -7.54 11.28
C ALA A 93 15.92 -8.86 11.10
N ASP A 94 15.07 -9.22 12.06
CA ASP A 94 14.30 -10.47 12.02
C ASP A 94 13.11 -10.35 11.06
N ILE A 95 12.63 -9.12 10.81
CA ILE A 95 11.53 -8.82 9.88
C ILE A 95 12.06 -8.52 8.48
N ILE A 96 13.14 -7.74 8.38
CA ILE A 96 13.69 -7.28 7.11
C ILE A 96 15.06 -7.95 6.88
N PRO A 97 15.17 -8.92 5.97
CA PRO A 97 16.43 -9.60 5.72
C PRO A 97 17.49 -8.61 5.20
N VAL A 98 18.71 -8.70 5.74
CA VAL A 98 19.84 -7.85 5.32
C VAL A 98 20.09 -7.91 3.81
N LEU A 99 19.89 -9.07 3.18
CA LEU A 99 20.03 -9.26 1.73
C LEU A 99 19.00 -8.44 0.94
N THR A 100 17.79 -8.27 1.48
CA THR A 100 16.76 -7.42 0.86
C THR A 100 17.15 -5.95 0.97
N VAL A 101 17.66 -5.53 2.13
CA VAL A 101 18.14 -4.15 2.35
C VAL A 101 19.30 -3.83 1.41
N ASP A 102 20.27 -4.74 1.29
CA ASP A 102 21.43 -4.58 0.41
C ASP A 102 21.01 -4.51 -1.08
N LYS A 103 20.09 -5.37 -1.52
CA LYS A 103 19.53 -5.32 -2.88
C LYS A 103 18.80 -3.99 -3.17
N ILE A 104 17.97 -3.52 -2.24
CA ILE A 104 17.30 -2.22 -2.37
C ILE A 104 18.34 -1.10 -2.41
N ALA A 105 19.35 -1.18 -1.55
CA ALA A 105 20.39 -0.16 -1.46
C ALA A 105 21.22 -0.06 -2.74
N GLN A 106 21.63 -1.20 -3.31
CA GLN A 106 22.31 -1.27 -4.60
C GLN A 106 21.42 -0.77 -5.73
N TYR A 107 20.14 -1.18 -5.75
CA TYR A 107 19.19 -0.72 -6.74
C TYR A 107 19.02 0.80 -6.70
N VAL A 108 18.75 1.39 -5.53
CA VAL A 108 18.58 2.84 -5.36
C VAL A 108 19.89 3.59 -5.67
N ALA A 109 21.04 3.09 -5.20
CA ALA A 109 22.34 3.68 -5.49
C ALA A 109 22.66 3.71 -7.00
N SER A 110 22.27 2.67 -7.74
CA SER A 110 22.48 2.58 -9.20
C SER A 110 21.63 3.57 -10.01
N LYS A 111 20.61 4.21 -9.43
CA LYS A 111 19.74 5.18 -10.11
C LYS A 111 20.29 6.61 -10.04
N SER A 112 21.55 6.78 -10.44
CA SER A 112 22.26 8.06 -10.43
C SER A 112 21.50 9.20 -11.12
N GLY A 113 20.84 8.93 -12.25
CA GLY A 113 20.04 9.92 -12.97
C GLY A 113 18.80 10.42 -12.22
N HIS A 114 18.13 9.57 -11.41
CA HIS A 114 16.99 10.02 -10.60
C HIS A 114 17.45 10.90 -9.44
N ARG A 115 18.55 10.51 -8.78
CA ARG A 115 19.15 11.29 -7.69
C ARG A 115 19.60 12.66 -8.17
N GLN A 116 20.33 12.75 -9.28
CA GLN A 116 20.79 14.01 -9.87
C GLN A 116 19.61 14.94 -10.18
N ARG A 117 18.53 14.39 -10.76
CA ARG A 117 17.30 15.17 -11.03
C ARG A 117 16.64 15.68 -9.74
N LEU A 118 16.57 14.87 -8.70
CA LEU A 118 16.00 15.29 -7.41
C LEU A 118 16.86 16.38 -6.74
N ILE A 119 18.19 16.19 -6.66
CA ILE A 119 19.12 17.20 -6.12
C ILE A 119 18.97 18.50 -6.89
N LYS A 120 18.94 18.43 -8.23
CA LYS A 120 18.72 19.59 -9.09
C LYS A 120 17.38 20.28 -8.82
N ALA A 121 16.29 19.52 -8.61
CA ALA A 121 14.97 20.09 -8.30
C ALA A 121 14.94 20.78 -6.93
N VAL A 122 15.56 20.19 -5.91
CA VAL A 122 15.65 20.75 -4.55
C VAL A 122 16.51 22.01 -4.53
N VAL A 123 17.68 21.98 -5.17
CA VAL A 123 18.65 23.07 -5.11
C VAL A 123 18.21 24.28 -5.94
N ASN A 124 17.46 24.05 -7.02
CA ASN A 124 16.83 25.12 -7.78
C ASN A 124 15.51 25.61 -7.17
N ASN A 125 15.08 25.08 -6.02
CA ASN A 125 13.89 25.57 -5.33
C ASN A 125 14.17 26.93 -4.65
N PRO A 126 13.30 27.95 -4.80
CA PRO A 126 13.44 29.25 -4.15
C PRO A 126 13.60 29.18 -2.62
N ALA A 127 12.98 28.20 -1.96
CA ALA A 127 13.08 28.01 -0.51
C ALA A 127 14.50 27.60 -0.08
N PHE A 128 15.16 26.72 -0.86
CA PHE A 128 16.55 26.33 -0.60
C PHE A 128 17.50 27.52 -0.73
N SER A 129 17.27 28.34 -1.75
CA SER A 129 18.01 29.57 -2.00
C SER A 129 17.84 30.60 -0.87
N ALA A 130 16.62 30.75 -0.34
CA ALA A 130 16.35 31.59 0.82
C ALA A 130 17.04 31.07 2.08
N MET A 131 16.98 29.75 2.33
CA MET A 131 17.64 29.10 3.48
C MET A 131 19.16 29.31 3.47
N ILE A 132 19.85 29.09 2.35
CA ILE A 132 21.30 29.35 2.25
C ILE A 132 21.61 30.82 2.50
N THR A 133 20.81 31.72 1.94
CA THR A 133 21.00 33.17 2.13
C THR A 133 20.90 33.54 3.61
N GLN A 134 19.88 33.01 4.30
CA GLN A 134 19.68 33.23 5.74
C GLN A 134 20.79 32.62 6.58
N LEU A 135 21.24 31.39 6.28
CA LEU A 135 22.32 30.75 7.01
C LEU A 135 23.65 31.49 6.86
N ILE A 136 23.96 32.00 5.66
CA ILE A 136 25.17 32.80 5.43
C ILE A 136 25.08 34.15 6.14
N GLN A 137 23.92 34.80 6.09
CA GLN A 137 23.69 36.03 6.86
C GLN A 137 23.88 35.79 8.35
N HIS A 138 23.26 34.75 8.92
CA HIS A 138 23.42 34.40 10.33
C HIS A 138 24.86 34.03 10.67
N ALA A 139 25.56 33.26 9.82
CA ALA A 139 26.96 32.91 10.08
C ALA A 139 27.89 34.13 10.05
N ILE A 140 27.63 35.12 9.19
CA ILE A 140 28.38 36.37 9.13
C ILE A 140 28.05 37.25 10.35
N GLN A 141 26.77 37.34 10.71
CA GLN A 141 26.31 38.03 11.91
C GLN A 141 26.93 37.42 13.17
N ASP A 142 26.81 36.11 13.36
CA ASP A 142 27.40 35.37 14.49
C ASP A 142 28.92 35.52 14.52
N TYR A 143 29.59 35.49 13.37
CA TYR A 143 31.04 35.72 13.31
C TYR A 143 31.39 37.15 13.69
N ALA A 144 30.66 38.16 13.21
CA ALA A 144 30.87 39.56 13.57
C ALA A 144 30.65 39.76 15.07
N ASP A 145 29.52 39.29 15.60
CA ASP A 145 29.15 39.43 17.01
C ASP A 145 30.14 38.70 17.94
N ASN A 146 30.54 37.47 17.60
CA ASN A 146 31.50 36.70 18.41
C ASN A 146 32.96 37.11 18.21
N SER A 147 33.36 37.62 17.05
CA SER A 147 34.73 38.12 16.82
C SER A 147 34.97 39.47 17.50
N VAL A 148 33.93 40.27 17.71
CA VAL A 148 34.00 41.50 18.51
C VAL A 148 34.13 41.19 20.01
N ILE A 149 33.67 40.01 20.48
CA ILE A 149 33.88 39.51 21.85
C ILE A 149 35.33 39.03 22.08
N ALA A 150 36.15 38.83 21.05
CA ALA A 150 37.58 38.58 21.18
C ALA A 150 38.41 39.85 21.55
N LYS A 151 37.79 40.83 22.21
CA LYS A 151 38.45 42.04 22.75
C LYS A 151 38.43 42.06 24.27
N SER A 152 39.45 41.44 24.86
CA SER A 152 40.21 42.00 25.99
C SER A 152 41.34 41.05 26.42
N VAL A 153 42.38 40.92 25.59
CA VAL A 153 43.68 40.44 26.07
C VAL A 153 44.48 41.67 26.53
N PRO A 154 44.82 41.80 27.83
CA PRO A 154 45.65 42.90 28.32
C PRO A 154 47.05 42.81 27.71
N GLY A 155 47.48 43.81 26.94
CA GLY A 155 48.89 43.94 26.51
C GLY A 155 49.17 44.31 25.05
N VAL A 156 48.19 44.32 24.13
CA VAL A 156 48.44 44.53 22.69
C VAL A 156 48.00 45.92 22.19
N SER A 157 48.55 46.99 22.80
CA SER A 157 48.23 48.39 22.44
C SER A 157 48.99 48.92 21.21
N ARG A 158 50.00 48.21 20.69
CA ARG A 158 50.89 48.74 19.64
C ARG A 158 50.57 48.33 18.20
N PHE A 159 49.65 47.39 17.96
CA PHE A 159 49.28 46.98 16.60
C PHE A 159 47.93 47.54 16.10
N MET A 160 47.15 48.20 16.95
CA MET A 160 45.85 48.81 16.56
C MET A 160 45.98 50.07 15.68
N LYS A 161 47.15 50.70 15.59
CA LYS A 161 47.30 51.98 14.86
C LYS A 161 47.55 51.84 13.36
N MET A 162 47.75 50.63 12.85
CA MET A 162 48.03 50.40 11.42
C MET A 162 46.84 49.79 10.65
N GLY A 163 45.79 49.33 11.34
CA GLY A 163 44.55 48.80 10.74
C GLY A 163 43.37 49.79 10.70
N LYS A 164 43.54 51.02 11.21
CA LYS A 164 42.45 51.99 11.41
C LYS A 164 41.82 52.52 10.11
N SER A 165 42.54 52.49 8.99
CA SER A 165 42.02 53.04 7.72
C SER A 165 41.03 52.13 6.98
N VAL A 166 40.92 50.85 7.34
CA VAL A 166 40.04 49.89 6.66
C VAL A 166 38.75 49.62 7.45
N LEU A 167 38.74 49.97 8.74
CA LEU A 167 37.64 49.65 9.66
C LEU A 167 36.63 50.78 9.89
N GLU A 168 36.90 52.03 9.48
CA GLU A 168 35.99 53.16 9.75
C GLU A 168 34.94 53.42 8.63
N ASN A 169 34.96 52.69 7.51
CA ASN A 169 33.99 52.85 6.41
C ASN A 169 33.00 51.69 6.23
N VAL A 170 32.96 50.72 7.16
CA VAL A 170 32.01 49.62 7.12
C VAL A 170 31.15 49.69 8.37
N THR A 171 30.10 50.52 8.33
CA THR A 171 29.01 50.46 9.30
C THR A 171 28.29 49.11 9.14
N ASP A 172 27.98 48.44 10.24
CA ASP A 172 27.44 47.07 10.30
C ASP A 172 26.24 46.85 9.35
N THR A 173 25.40 47.86 9.15
CA THR A 173 24.21 47.82 8.27
C THR A 173 24.54 47.76 6.75
N ASN A 174 25.71 48.25 6.35
CA ASN A 174 26.13 48.24 4.93
C ASN A 174 26.73 46.90 4.51
N LEU A 175 27.30 46.14 5.45
CA LEU A 175 27.87 44.82 5.18
C LEU A 175 26.75 43.80 4.93
N ASP A 176 25.74 43.73 5.81
CA ASP A 176 24.61 42.81 5.65
C ASP A 176 23.83 43.06 4.37
N SER A 177 23.57 44.33 4.04
CA SER A 177 22.85 44.68 2.81
C SER A 177 23.68 44.44 1.54
N ALA A 178 25.01 44.55 1.60
CA ALA A 178 25.90 44.23 0.49
C ALA A 178 26.04 42.71 0.29
N VAL A 179 26.18 41.95 1.39
CA VAL A 179 26.19 40.49 1.41
C VAL A 179 24.86 39.95 0.87
N SER A 180 23.73 40.47 1.35
CA SER A 180 22.39 40.07 0.88
C SER A 180 22.23 40.28 -0.62
N ARG A 181 22.63 41.46 -1.14
CA ARG A 181 22.58 41.76 -2.58
C ARG A 181 23.52 40.88 -3.38
N TYR A 182 24.70 40.57 -2.87
CA TYR A 182 25.65 39.66 -3.52
C TYR A 182 25.13 38.22 -3.57
N LEU A 183 24.56 37.72 -2.47
CA LEU A 183 23.95 36.39 -2.40
C LEU A 183 22.76 36.26 -3.36
N GLN A 184 21.88 37.25 -3.39
CA GLN A 184 20.75 37.30 -4.33
C GLN A 184 21.19 37.35 -5.79
N LYS A 185 22.21 38.18 -6.11
CA LYS A 185 22.73 38.31 -7.48
C LYS A 185 23.43 37.04 -7.98
N ASN A 186 24.01 36.26 -7.08
CA ASN A 186 24.78 35.04 -7.41
C ASN A 186 24.03 33.74 -7.09
N ILE A 187 22.72 33.81 -6.82
CA ILE A 187 21.91 32.69 -6.35
C ILE A 187 21.94 31.48 -7.30
N LEU A 188 22.00 31.73 -8.62
CA LEU A 188 22.14 30.70 -9.64
C LEU A 188 23.49 29.97 -9.55
N LYS A 189 24.57 30.71 -9.26
CA LYS A 189 25.91 30.15 -9.09
C LYS A 189 26.02 29.35 -7.80
N PHE A 190 25.40 29.82 -6.72
CA PHE A 190 25.31 29.07 -5.46
C PHE A 190 24.45 27.81 -5.60
N SER A 191 23.35 27.89 -6.35
CA SER A 191 22.54 26.72 -6.71
C SER A 191 23.39 25.68 -7.44
N GLN A 192 24.08 26.06 -8.52
CA GLN A 192 24.96 25.14 -9.26
C GLN A 192 26.10 24.55 -8.40
N MET A 193 26.71 25.36 -7.54
CA MET A 193 27.77 24.91 -6.65
C MET A 193 27.23 23.97 -5.57
N SER A 194 26.05 24.26 -5.01
CA SER A 194 25.36 23.38 -4.05
C SER A 194 24.95 22.07 -4.70
N GLU A 195 24.47 22.10 -5.96
CA GLU A 195 24.17 20.91 -6.74
C GLU A 195 25.44 20.06 -6.93
N HIS A 196 26.58 20.68 -7.26
CA HIS A 196 27.86 19.98 -7.39
C HIS A 196 28.31 19.36 -6.06
N VAL A 197 28.30 20.13 -4.98
CA VAL A 197 28.68 19.66 -3.63
C VAL A 197 27.76 18.54 -3.15
N LEU A 198 26.45 18.66 -3.35
CA LEU A 198 25.49 17.61 -2.99
C LEU A 198 25.70 16.35 -3.82
N ASN A 199 25.93 16.47 -5.12
CA ASN A 199 26.24 15.29 -5.96
C ASN A 199 27.58 14.63 -5.57
N GLN A 200 28.56 15.38 -5.07
CA GLN A 200 29.80 14.81 -4.53
C GLN A 200 29.61 14.11 -3.16
N HIS A 201 28.67 14.56 -2.35
CA HIS A 201 28.42 13.98 -1.02
C HIS A 201 27.36 12.87 -1.03
N PHE A 202 26.49 12.88 -2.04
CA PHE A 202 25.51 11.84 -2.35
C PHE A 202 25.87 11.21 -3.69
N ASP A 203 27.04 10.58 -3.80
CA ASP A 203 27.38 9.72 -4.93
C ASP A 203 26.92 8.26 -4.67
N ASP A 204 26.98 7.41 -5.70
CA ASP A 204 26.48 6.02 -5.63
C ASP A 204 27.17 5.24 -4.50
N HIS A 205 28.46 5.45 -4.30
CA HIS A 205 29.27 4.75 -3.30
C HIS A 205 28.98 5.25 -1.88
N LYS A 206 28.93 6.57 -1.67
CA LYS A 206 28.59 7.18 -0.37
C LYS A 206 27.15 6.86 0.04
N LEU A 207 26.22 6.81 -0.91
CA LEU A 207 24.84 6.43 -0.63
C LEU A 207 24.74 4.96 -0.22
N TYR A 208 25.51 4.08 -0.84
CA TYR A 208 25.61 2.68 -0.42
C TYR A 208 26.14 2.56 1.02
N HIS A 209 27.26 3.21 1.34
CA HIS A 209 27.84 3.20 2.69
C HIS A 209 26.93 3.85 3.73
N PHE A 210 26.25 4.95 3.38
CA PHE A 210 25.28 5.59 4.25
C PHE A 210 24.14 4.63 4.62
N GLN A 211 23.60 3.90 3.65
CA GLN A 211 22.55 2.90 3.87
C GLN A 211 23.05 1.72 4.69
N ALA A 212 24.24 1.20 4.42
CA ALA A 212 24.85 0.13 5.22
C ALA A 212 25.06 0.56 6.68
N ASN A 213 25.55 1.78 6.89
CA ASN A 213 25.74 2.37 8.22
C ASN A 213 24.41 2.59 8.95
N LEU A 214 23.38 3.05 8.23
CA LEU A 214 22.04 3.21 8.78
C LEU A 214 21.47 1.85 9.19
N TRP A 215 21.59 0.85 8.31
CA TRP A 215 21.16 -0.52 8.59
C TRP A 215 21.86 -1.09 9.82
N HIS A 216 23.18 -0.95 9.93
CA HIS A 216 23.93 -1.39 11.11
C HIS A 216 23.43 -0.78 12.42
N LYS A 217 22.94 0.47 12.37
CA LYS A 217 22.39 1.16 13.55
C LYS A 217 20.98 0.69 13.89
N ILE A 218 20.11 0.49 12.89
CA ILE A 218 18.69 0.18 13.14
C ILE A 218 18.40 -1.31 13.31
N LYS A 219 19.22 -2.20 12.72
CA LYS A 219 18.92 -3.63 12.61
C LYS A 219 18.70 -4.33 13.96
N SER A 220 19.39 -3.91 15.02
CA SER A 220 19.28 -4.47 16.36
C SER A 220 18.28 -3.74 17.25
N MET A 221 17.65 -2.68 16.75
CA MET A 221 16.59 -2.00 17.50
C MET A 221 15.35 -2.89 17.55
N PRO A 222 14.64 -2.94 18.68
CA PRO A 222 13.37 -3.62 18.75
C PRO A 222 12.33 -2.86 17.93
N VAL A 223 11.40 -3.60 17.31
CA VAL A 223 10.31 -3.04 16.51
C VAL A 223 9.44 -2.09 17.34
N ALA A 224 9.39 -2.31 18.65
CA ALA A 224 8.69 -1.47 19.62
C ALA A 224 9.12 0.01 19.57
N VAL A 225 10.29 0.35 19.03
CA VAL A 225 10.72 1.75 18.83
C VAL A 225 9.70 2.52 17.98
N LEU A 226 8.97 1.87 17.06
CA LEU A 226 7.94 2.50 16.23
C LEU A 226 6.77 3.10 17.03
N LYS A 227 6.47 2.54 18.23
CA LYS A 227 5.40 3.06 19.10
C LYS A 227 5.68 4.47 19.62
N ASN A 228 6.95 4.88 19.64
CA ASN A 228 7.36 6.20 20.11
C ASN A 228 7.18 7.29 19.05
N TYR A 229 6.96 6.91 17.79
CA TYR A 229 6.81 7.84 16.66
C TYR A 229 5.37 7.96 16.17
N ILE A 230 4.47 7.11 16.67
CA ILE A 230 3.05 7.08 16.30
C ILE A 230 2.23 7.30 17.56
N GLU A 231 1.44 8.37 17.59
CA GLU A 231 0.53 8.63 18.69
C GLU A 231 -0.67 7.68 18.61
N VAL A 232 -0.59 6.59 19.38
CA VAL A 232 -1.59 5.51 19.36
C VAL A 232 -3.00 5.99 19.75
N GLN A 233 -3.08 7.10 20.50
CA GLN A 233 -4.34 7.72 20.91
C GLN A 233 -5.05 8.42 19.75
N ASP A 234 -4.29 8.95 18.78
CA ASP A 234 -4.79 9.70 17.63
C ASP A 234 -4.90 8.85 16.35
N LEU A 235 -4.68 7.54 16.46
CA LEU A 235 -4.82 6.61 15.35
C LEU A 235 -6.20 6.66 14.67
N PRO A 236 -7.33 6.73 15.40
CA PRO A 236 -8.64 6.86 14.75
C PRO A 236 -8.74 8.10 13.87
N GLU A 237 -8.23 9.24 14.33
CA GLU A 237 -8.22 10.51 13.58
C GLU A 237 -7.26 10.44 12.38
N THR A 238 -6.06 9.89 12.58
CA THR A 238 -5.06 9.72 11.52
C THR A 238 -5.55 8.81 10.40
N VAL A 239 -6.19 7.70 10.77
CA VAL A 239 -6.81 6.78 9.81
C VAL A 239 -8.03 7.43 9.13
N GLY A 240 -8.79 8.25 9.85
CA GLY A 240 -9.85 9.08 9.29
C GLY A 240 -9.35 10.03 8.20
N LEU A 241 -8.26 10.77 8.45
CA LEU A 241 -7.63 11.63 7.44
C LEU A 241 -7.12 10.83 6.22
N GLY A 242 -6.54 9.65 6.46
CA GLY A 242 -6.15 8.74 5.38
C GLY A 242 -7.35 8.28 4.53
N HIS A 243 -8.48 8.02 5.18
CA HIS A 243 -9.73 7.68 4.51
C HIS A 243 -10.28 8.83 3.67
N GLU A 244 -10.22 10.08 4.14
CA GLU A 244 -10.62 11.25 3.35
C GLU A 244 -9.76 11.44 2.09
N ILE A 245 -8.45 11.29 2.23
CA ILE A 245 -7.51 11.34 1.09
C ILE A 245 -7.83 10.21 0.09
N TRP A 246 -8.05 8.99 0.59
CA TRP A 246 -8.45 7.86 -0.25
C TRP A 246 -9.77 8.14 -0.98
N ASP A 247 -10.76 8.69 -0.28
CA ASP A 247 -12.06 9.03 -0.83
C ASP A 247 -11.99 10.08 -1.94
N HIS A 248 -11.10 11.05 -1.81
CA HIS A 248 -10.80 12.01 -2.86
C HIS A 248 -10.11 11.33 -4.06
N ILE A 249 -9.05 10.56 -3.81
CA ILE A 249 -8.26 9.91 -4.87
C ILE A 249 -9.10 8.90 -5.65
N ARG A 250 -9.94 8.09 -5.00
CA ARG A 250 -10.80 7.09 -5.66
C ARG A 250 -11.86 7.70 -6.57
N GLN A 251 -12.32 8.90 -6.25
CA GLN A 251 -13.30 9.62 -7.07
C GLN A 251 -12.66 10.39 -8.24
N SER A 252 -11.34 10.56 -8.21
CA SER A 252 -10.60 11.25 -9.26
C SER A 252 -10.64 10.50 -10.60
N ASP A 253 -10.68 11.26 -11.69
CA ASP A 253 -10.59 10.68 -13.04
C ASP A 253 -9.23 10.04 -13.30
N TYR A 254 -8.18 10.50 -12.59
CA TYR A 254 -6.87 9.87 -12.59
C TYR A 254 -6.94 8.41 -12.16
N LEU A 255 -7.49 8.12 -10.96
CA LEU A 255 -7.53 6.73 -10.49
C LEU A 255 -8.50 5.87 -11.31
N LYS A 256 -9.64 6.41 -11.75
CA LYS A 256 -10.57 5.70 -12.65
C LYS A 256 -9.85 5.20 -13.91
N GLN A 257 -9.07 6.08 -14.55
CA GLN A 257 -8.32 5.74 -15.75
C GLN A 257 -7.20 4.74 -15.45
N GLN A 258 -6.43 4.94 -14.37
CA GLN A 258 -5.36 4.01 -13.97
C GLN A 258 -5.90 2.60 -13.67
N VAL A 259 -7.04 2.50 -12.99
CA VAL A 259 -7.70 1.22 -12.72
C VAL A 259 -8.19 0.59 -14.01
N HIS A 260 -8.86 1.36 -14.88
CA HIS A 260 -9.32 0.86 -16.18
C HIS A 260 -8.16 0.27 -17.00
N ASP A 261 -7.10 1.06 -17.22
CA ASP A 261 -5.98 0.66 -18.07
C ASP A 261 -5.16 -0.47 -17.43
N GLY A 262 -5.03 -0.46 -16.10
CA GLY A 262 -4.40 -1.54 -15.34
C GLY A 262 -5.16 -2.86 -15.47
N VAL A 263 -6.49 -2.84 -15.31
CA VAL A 263 -7.35 -4.02 -15.50
C VAL A 263 -7.31 -4.47 -16.95
N TYR A 264 -7.31 -3.55 -17.92
CA TYR A 264 -7.23 -3.89 -19.34
C TYR A 264 -5.91 -4.58 -19.69
N ALA A 265 -4.79 -4.01 -19.26
CA ALA A 265 -3.46 -4.58 -19.50
C ALA A 265 -3.31 -5.96 -18.83
N TRP A 266 -3.85 -6.12 -17.62
CA TRP A 266 -3.90 -7.42 -16.95
C TRP A 266 -4.80 -8.41 -17.72
N TYR A 267 -5.98 -7.98 -18.15
CA TYR A 267 -6.94 -8.84 -18.85
C TYR A 267 -6.35 -9.34 -20.16
N ILE A 268 -5.85 -8.46 -21.03
CA ILE A 268 -5.27 -8.85 -22.33
C ILE A 268 -4.12 -9.85 -22.15
N ARG A 269 -3.31 -9.72 -21.10
CA ARG A 269 -2.22 -10.67 -20.80
C ARG A 269 -2.73 -12.04 -20.34
N ASN A 270 -3.92 -12.11 -19.75
CA ASN A 270 -4.44 -13.30 -19.06
C ASN A 270 -5.68 -13.91 -19.72
N GLN A 271 -6.29 -13.26 -20.71
CA GLN A 271 -7.59 -13.63 -21.29
C GLN A 271 -7.62 -15.06 -21.86
N GLU A 272 -6.50 -15.51 -22.45
CA GLU A 272 -6.34 -16.86 -23.00
C GLU A 272 -5.84 -17.88 -21.97
N ARG A 273 -5.38 -17.43 -20.79
CA ARG A 273 -4.85 -18.33 -19.76
C ARG A 273 -6.01 -19.04 -19.06
N PRO A 274 -5.90 -20.37 -18.81
CA PRO A 274 -6.86 -21.09 -17.99
C PRO A 274 -6.76 -20.64 -16.53
N PHE A 275 -7.88 -20.72 -15.81
CA PHE A 275 -7.94 -20.39 -14.38
C PHE A 275 -6.95 -21.17 -13.52
N ASP A 276 -6.57 -22.38 -13.93
CA ASP A 276 -5.52 -23.15 -13.27
C ASP A 276 -4.22 -22.36 -13.10
N LEU A 277 -3.78 -21.67 -14.16
CA LEU A 277 -2.56 -20.88 -14.11
C LEU A 277 -2.75 -19.59 -13.31
N LEU A 278 -3.93 -18.96 -13.39
CA LEU A 278 -4.24 -17.74 -12.64
C LEU A 278 -4.32 -18.00 -11.13
N LEU A 279 -4.92 -19.12 -10.73
CA LEU A 279 -5.00 -19.53 -9.33
C LEU A 279 -3.63 -19.94 -8.79
N ARG A 280 -2.81 -20.65 -9.60
CA ARG A 280 -1.44 -20.98 -9.24
C ARG A 280 -0.53 -19.77 -9.03
N ASP A 281 -0.70 -18.70 -9.79
CA ASP A 281 0.03 -17.44 -9.57
C ASP A 281 -0.28 -16.83 -8.19
N LEU A 282 -1.40 -17.20 -7.57
CA LEU A 282 -1.81 -16.83 -6.21
C LEU A 282 -1.51 -17.92 -5.16
N ASN A 283 -0.74 -18.95 -5.52
CA ASN A 283 -0.50 -20.16 -4.71
C ASN A 283 -1.77 -20.92 -4.34
N ILE A 284 -2.83 -20.80 -5.13
CA ILE A 284 -4.06 -21.60 -4.99
C ILE A 284 -3.95 -22.77 -5.95
N ASP A 285 -3.64 -23.95 -5.43
CA ASP A 285 -3.59 -25.18 -6.20
C ASP A 285 -4.54 -26.25 -5.64
N GLU A 286 -4.57 -27.39 -6.33
CA GLU A 286 -5.44 -28.49 -5.97
C GLU A 286 -5.11 -29.08 -4.59
N ALA A 287 -3.83 -29.07 -4.19
CA ALA A 287 -3.42 -29.57 -2.90
C ALA A 287 -3.97 -28.69 -1.78
N LEU A 288 -3.89 -27.36 -1.93
CA LEU A 288 -4.51 -26.40 -1.00
C LEU A 288 -6.02 -26.65 -0.86
N ILE A 289 -6.71 -26.86 -1.99
CA ILE A 289 -8.16 -27.08 -2.01
C ILE A 289 -8.54 -28.39 -1.31
N GLN A 290 -7.83 -29.47 -1.60
CA GLN A 290 -8.14 -30.80 -1.08
C GLN A 290 -7.66 -31.00 0.37
N GLN A 291 -6.55 -30.40 0.77
CA GLN A 291 -5.91 -30.71 2.06
C GLN A 291 -6.19 -29.65 3.13
N GLU A 292 -6.22 -28.36 2.77
CA GLU A 292 -6.32 -27.28 3.76
C GLU A 292 -7.72 -26.65 3.80
N LEU A 293 -8.31 -26.40 2.64
CA LEU A 293 -9.64 -25.78 2.56
C LEU A 293 -10.76 -26.76 2.89
N GLN A 294 -10.55 -28.06 2.71
CA GLN A 294 -11.59 -29.06 2.99
C GLN A 294 -12.04 -29.02 4.45
N ASP A 295 -11.11 -28.91 5.40
CA ASP A 295 -11.43 -28.85 6.83
C ASP A 295 -12.24 -27.59 7.20
N LEU A 296 -12.02 -26.49 6.48
CA LEU A 296 -12.78 -25.25 6.65
C LEU A 296 -14.16 -25.31 5.98
N LEU A 297 -14.28 -26.04 4.88
CA LEU A 297 -15.54 -26.20 4.13
C LEU A 297 -16.48 -27.22 4.76
N ASN A 298 -15.97 -28.27 5.40
CA ASN A 298 -16.77 -29.35 5.99
C ASN A 298 -17.85 -28.84 6.97
N PRO A 299 -17.56 -27.95 7.95
CA PRO A 299 -18.59 -27.42 8.84
C PRO A 299 -19.67 -26.60 8.13
N LEU A 300 -19.28 -25.82 7.12
CA LEU A 300 -20.23 -25.04 6.31
C LEU A 300 -21.18 -25.97 5.54
N MET A 301 -20.64 -27.05 4.97
CA MET A 301 -21.41 -28.06 4.26
C MET A 301 -22.38 -28.80 5.20
N GLN A 302 -21.91 -29.23 6.36
CA GLN A 302 -22.76 -29.85 7.38
C GLN A 302 -23.88 -28.92 7.83
N GLN A 303 -23.58 -27.63 8.04
CA GLN A 303 -24.59 -26.64 8.36
C GLN A 303 -25.59 -26.47 7.23
N LEU A 304 -25.13 -26.39 5.97
CA LEU A 304 -26.00 -26.28 4.78
C LEU A 304 -26.96 -27.47 4.66
N ILE A 305 -26.46 -28.69 4.86
CA ILE A 305 -27.25 -29.93 4.79
C ILE A 305 -28.23 -30.02 5.96
N SER A 306 -27.78 -29.69 7.17
CA SER A 306 -28.64 -29.71 8.38
C SER A 306 -29.70 -28.60 8.36
N SER A 307 -29.42 -27.51 7.64
CA SER A 307 -30.38 -26.44 7.42
C SER A 307 -31.46 -26.85 6.42
N GLN A 308 -32.70 -26.41 6.62
CA GLN A 308 -33.77 -26.64 5.66
C GLN A 308 -33.55 -25.89 4.33
N TYR A 309 -32.51 -25.06 4.23
CA TYR A 309 -32.23 -24.22 3.07
C TYR A 309 -32.10 -25.03 1.77
N LEU A 310 -31.31 -26.11 1.77
CA LEU A 310 -31.13 -26.93 0.56
C LEU A 310 -32.46 -27.55 0.11
N ARG A 311 -33.23 -28.07 1.07
CA ARG A 311 -34.53 -28.69 0.84
C ARG A 311 -35.54 -27.68 0.27
N GLU A 312 -35.61 -26.48 0.85
CA GLU A 312 -36.48 -25.40 0.37
C GLU A 312 -36.12 -24.94 -1.05
N ARG A 313 -34.82 -24.75 -1.32
CA ARG A 313 -34.31 -24.38 -2.65
C ARG A 313 -34.63 -25.47 -3.68
N ALA A 314 -34.38 -26.74 -3.36
CA ALA A 314 -34.71 -27.85 -4.23
C ALA A 314 -36.22 -27.93 -4.50
N ARG A 315 -37.05 -27.72 -3.47
CA ARG A 315 -38.51 -27.75 -3.61
C ARG A 315 -39.01 -26.71 -4.59
N ALA A 316 -38.49 -25.48 -4.51
CA ALA A 316 -38.87 -24.40 -5.43
C ALA A 316 -38.58 -24.76 -6.90
N HIS A 317 -37.42 -25.35 -7.19
CA HIS A 317 -37.09 -25.78 -8.55
C HIS A 317 -37.90 -27.00 -9.01
N LEU A 318 -38.18 -27.96 -8.11
CA LEU A 318 -39.01 -29.11 -8.43
C LEU A 318 -40.47 -28.69 -8.69
N GLU A 319 -41.02 -27.75 -7.94
CA GLU A 319 -42.35 -27.19 -8.23
C GLU A 319 -42.38 -26.54 -9.62
N LEU A 320 -41.38 -25.73 -9.97
CA LEU A 320 -41.28 -25.14 -11.32
C LEU A 320 -41.26 -26.21 -12.42
N PHE A 321 -40.53 -27.30 -12.21
CA PHE A 321 -40.45 -28.41 -13.17
C PHE A 321 -41.77 -29.18 -13.26
N TYR A 322 -42.28 -29.72 -12.15
CA TYR A 322 -43.46 -30.60 -12.19
C TYR A 322 -44.76 -29.87 -12.58
N TYR A 323 -44.83 -28.56 -12.34
CA TYR A 323 -45.96 -27.74 -12.79
C TYR A 323 -45.71 -27.08 -14.16
N SER A 324 -44.59 -27.36 -14.84
CA SER A 324 -44.38 -26.92 -16.22
C SER A 324 -45.32 -27.66 -17.17
N GLU A 325 -45.64 -27.06 -18.32
CA GLU A 325 -46.52 -27.69 -19.31
C GLU A 325 -45.95 -29.02 -19.81
N GLU A 326 -44.63 -29.09 -20.01
CA GLU A 326 -43.94 -30.28 -20.51
C GLU A 326 -44.08 -31.46 -19.53
N ALA A 327 -43.83 -31.22 -18.24
CA ALA A 327 -43.94 -32.27 -17.23
C ALA A 327 -45.40 -32.71 -17.05
N GLN A 328 -46.34 -31.76 -17.03
CA GLN A 328 -47.76 -32.10 -16.91
C GLN A 328 -48.27 -32.94 -18.07
N ARG A 329 -47.87 -32.64 -19.32
CA ARG A 329 -48.24 -33.47 -20.50
C ARG A 329 -47.78 -34.92 -20.38
N ILE A 330 -46.65 -35.18 -19.71
CA ILE A 330 -46.16 -36.55 -19.48
C ILE A 330 -46.95 -37.22 -18.36
N LEU A 331 -47.31 -36.48 -17.31
CA LEU A 331 -47.99 -37.01 -16.13
C LEU A 331 -49.51 -37.18 -16.31
N THR A 332 -50.09 -36.59 -17.36
CA THR A 332 -51.51 -36.73 -17.71
C THR A 332 -51.76 -37.65 -18.91
N GLN A 333 -50.71 -38.22 -19.50
CA GLN A 333 -50.79 -39.40 -20.38
C GLN A 333 -51.00 -40.66 -19.54
#